data_AF-A0AAV6GQL5-F1
#
_entry.id   AF-A0AAV6GQL5-F1
#
_cell.length_a   1.000
_cell.length_b   1.000
_cell.length_c   1.000
_cell.angle_alpha   90.00
_cell.angle_beta   90.00
_cell.angle_gamma   90.00
#
_symmetry.space_group_name_H-M   'P 1'
#
loop_
_entity.id
_entity.type
_entity.pdbx_description
1 polymer ?
#
loop_
_entity_poly.entity_id
_entity_poly.type
_entity_poly.pdbx_seq_one_letter_code
_entity_poly.pdbx_strand_id
1 'polypeptide(L)'
;MQAKKRYLLVSLGACLLLLAYLWGLQIGEFHQPSHQQLYAAAHGAHGGGSRLPRQRWAEWGHSLGTYLDGVEQEEDRSPVVIHQHSSPRERREIRNNIYKSRRCRMDTCFDFARCERGFKVYLYPPANGEKISESYQKILTAIEDSRFYTTDPQEACLFVLSIDTLDRDQLSAQYVHNVKAKIQSLPLWNEGRNHLIFNLYSGTWPDYTEELGFDIGQAMLAKASIDMDNFRPHFDVSIPLFSKDHAQKGGDKGYLTLNNVPPSRKYLLVFKGKRYLTGIGSETRNALYHIHNGDDIILLTTCKHGKDWEKHKDGRCDRDNEEYSK
;
A
#
# COMPACT_ATOMS: atom_id res chain seq x y z
N MET A 1 -58.65 -46.40 -18.70
CA MET A 1 -57.85 -46.47 -17.45
C MET A 1 -56.32 -46.58 -17.67
N GLN A 2 -55.78 -46.64 -18.89
CA GLN A 2 -54.32 -46.82 -19.12
C GLN A 2 -53.49 -45.53 -19.16
N ALA A 3 -54.07 -44.38 -19.51
CA ALA A 3 -53.31 -43.11 -19.60
C ALA A 3 -52.84 -42.61 -18.22
N LYS A 4 -53.68 -42.68 -17.18
CA LYS A 4 -53.35 -42.21 -15.82
C LYS A 4 -52.16 -42.95 -15.21
N LYS A 5 -51.97 -44.25 -15.51
CA LYS A 5 -50.80 -45.02 -15.04
C LYS A 5 -49.49 -44.60 -15.70
N ARG A 6 -49.53 -44.16 -16.96
CA ARG A 6 -48.34 -43.70 -17.70
C ARG A 6 -47.84 -42.35 -17.19
N TYR A 7 -48.74 -41.41 -16.89
CA TYR A 7 -48.36 -40.12 -16.31
C TYR A 7 -47.79 -40.26 -14.89
N LEU A 8 -48.29 -41.22 -14.10
CA LEU A 8 -47.76 -41.49 -12.77
C LEU A 8 -46.32 -42.02 -12.81
N LEU A 9 -46.01 -42.91 -13.76
CA LEU A 9 -44.66 -43.44 -13.97
C LEU A 9 -43.69 -42.36 -14.47
N VAL A 10 -44.13 -41.48 -15.38
CA VAL A 10 -43.31 -40.37 -15.86
C VAL A 10 -43.05 -39.35 -14.75
N SER A 11 -44.05 -39.05 -13.93
CA SER A 11 -43.90 -38.13 -12.78
C SER A 11 -42.96 -38.70 -11.71
N LEU A 12 -43.06 -39.99 -11.40
CA LEU A 12 -42.13 -40.69 -10.50
C LEU A 12 -40.71 -40.70 -11.04
N GLY A 13 -40.53 -40.94 -12.34
CA GLY A 13 -39.22 -40.90 -13.00
C GLY A 13 -38.60 -39.50 -12.96
N ALA A 14 -39.38 -38.45 -13.23
CA ALA A 14 -38.92 -37.07 -13.15
C ALA A 14 -38.54 -36.68 -11.71
N CYS A 15 -39.31 -37.12 -10.72
CA CYS A 15 -39.04 -36.85 -9.31
C CYS A 15 -37.75 -37.55 -8.82
N LEU A 16 -37.52 -38.79 -9.25
CA LEU A 16 -36.28 -39.52 -8.95
C LEU A 16 -35.05 -38.89 -9.58
N LEU A 17 -35.14 -38.41 -10.83
CA LEU A 17 -34.06 -37.69 -11.49
C LEU A 17 -33.74 -36.37 -10.80
N LEU A 18 -34.77 -35.64 -10.34
CA LEU A 18 -34.61 -34.37 -9.65
C LEU A 18 -34.00 -34.57 -8.25
N LEU A 19 -34.39 -35.63 -7.54
CA LEU A 19 -33.76 -36.04 -6.29
C LEU A 19 -32.31 -36.47 -6.49
N ALA A 20 -32.00 -37.25 -7.54
CA ALA A 20 -30.63 -37.64 -7.86
C ALA A 20 -29.75 -36.43 -8.23
N TYR A 21 -30.30 -35.45 -8.96
CA TYR A 21 -29.60 -34.21 -9.30
C TYR A 21 -29.33 -33.35 -8.07
N LEU A 22 -30.32 -33.16 -7.19
CA LEU A 22 -30.15 -32.42 -5.93
C LEU A 22 -29.17 -33.13 -4.98
N TRP A 23 -29.20 -34.46 -4.92
CA TRP A 23 -28.24 -35.24 -4.14
C TRP A 23 -26.82 -35.16 -4.72
N GLY A 24 -26.68 -35.13 -6.05
CA GLY A 24 -25.40 -34.88 -6.73
C GLY A 24 -24.81 -33.50 -6.45
N LEU A 25 -25.65 -32.45 -6.36
CA LEU A 25 -25.22 -31.12 -5.96
C LEU A 25 -24.76 -31.07 -4.49
N GLN A 26 -25.45 -31.79 -3.60
CA GLN A 26 -25.11 -31.83 -2.17
C GLN A 26 -23.84 -32.66 -1.88
N ILE A 27 -23.51 -33.63 -2.73
CA ILE A 27 -22.25 -34.38 -2.68
C ILE A 27 -21.10 -33.56 -3.31
N GLY A 28 -21.39 -32.66 -4.25
CA GLY A 28 -20.41 -31.72 -4.81
C GLY A 28 -19.87 -30.70 -3.80
N GLU A 29 -20.66 -30.32 -2.78
CA GLU A 29 -20.22 -29.43 -1.69
C GLU A 29 -19.55 -30.17 -0.52
N PHE A 30 -19.71 -31.50 -0.41
CA PHE A 30 -19.11 -32.31 0.67
C PHE A 30 -17.80 -33.02 0.29
N HIS A 31 -17.32 -32.86 -0.95
CA HIS A 31 -16.04 -33.39 -1.42
C HIS A 31 -15.00 -32.30 -1.68
N GLN A 32 -14.92 -31.30 -0.80
CA GLN A 32 -13.67 -30.59 -0.58
C GLN A 32 -12.91 -31.36 0.51
N PRO A 33 -11.87 -32.15 0.17
CA PRO A 33 -11.08 -32.79 1.19
C PRO A 33 -10.47 -31.69 2.06
N SER A 34 -10.69 -31.78 3.37
CA SER A 34 -9.95 -30.96 4.33
C SER A 34 -8.46 -31.04 3.98
N HIS A 35 -7.79 -29.88 3.85
CA HIS A 35 -6.37 -29.80 3.48
C HIS A 35 -5.48 -30.74 4.34
N GLN A 36 -5.94 -31.08 5.55
CA GLN A 36 -5.29 -31.98 6.50
C GLN A 36 -5.17 -33.44 6.01
N GLN A 37 -6.11 -33.95 5.21
CA GLN A 37 -6.07 -35.34 4.70
C GLN A 37 -5.15 -35.51 3.47
N LEU A 38 -5.03 -34.48 2.62
CA LEU A 38 -4.08 -34.49 1.50
C LEU A 38 -2.62 -34.43 1.98
N TYR A 39 -2.34 -33.74 3.09
CA TYR A 39 -1.01 -33.77 3.74
C TYR A 39 -0.69 -35.13 4.39
N ALA A 40 -1.68 -35.80 4.99
CA ALA A 40 -1.47 -37.12 5.59
C ALA A 40 -1.22 -38.23 4.55
N ALA A 41 -1.90 -38.17 3.40
CA ALA A 41 -1.72 -39.13 2.30
C ALA A 41 -0.35 -38.99 1.60
N ALA A 42 0.19 -37.76 1.52
CA ALA A 42 1.54 -37.52 0.99
C ALA A 42 2.67 -38.02 1.93
N HIS A 43 2.38 -38.21 3.23
CA HIS A 43 3.36 -38.66 4.23
C HIS A 43 3.13 -40.08 4.76
N GLY A 44 2.13 -40.80 4.25
CA GLY A 44 1.73 -42.13 4.73
C GLY A 44 2.37 -43.34 4.03
N ALA A 45 3.17 -43.13 2.98
CA ALA A 45 3.80 -44.21 2.23
C ALA A 45 5.28 -43.91 2.01
N HIS A 46 6.12 -44.33 2.95
CA HIS A 46 7.45 -44.92 2.76
C HIS A 46 8.15 -45.02 4.13
N GLY A 47 7.91 -46.14 4.81
CA GLY A 47 8.91 -46.68 5.73
C GLY A 47 10.12 -47.13 4.91
N GLY A 48 11.26 -46.49 5.14
CA GLY A 48 12.52 -46.79 4.45
C GLY A 48 13.45 -45.59 4.49
N GLY A 49 14.44 -45.63 5.36
CA GLY A 49 15.39 -44.54 5.55
C GLY A 49 16.08 -44.15 4.25
N SER A 50 15.95 -42.88 3.86
CA SER A 50 16.77 -42.23 2.85
C SER A 50 16.82 -40.74 3.20
N ARG A 51 17.99 -40.27 3.62
CA ARG A 51 18.26 -38.85 3.88
C ARG A 51 18.06 -38.09 2.57
N LEU A 52 16.95 -37.35 2.45
CA LEU A 52 16.78 -36.38 1.35
C LEU A 52 17.94 -35.37 1.40
N PRO A 53 18.54 -34.98 0.26
CA PRO A 53 19.60 -34.00 0.27
C PRO A 53 19.00 -32.69 0.75
N ARG A 54 19.55 -32.14 1.84
CA ARG A 54 19.32 -30.76 2.26
C ARG A 54 19.67 -29.89 1.06
N GLN A 55 18.67 -29.44 0.30
CA GLN A 55 18.84 -28.42 -0.74
C GLN A 55 19.36 -27.18 -0.01
N ARG A 56 20.69 -27.07 0.00
CA ARG A 56 21.42 -25.91 0.45
C ARG A 56 21.09 -24.85 -0.59
N TRP A 57 20.19 -23.92 -0.25
CA TRP A 57 20.03 -22.70 -1.01
C TRP A 57 21.42 -22.15 -1.31
N ALA A 58 21.65 -21.73 -2.55
CA ALA A 58 22.87 -21.01 -2.89
C ALA A 58 22.98 -19.85 -1.91
N GLU A 59 24.03 -19.83 -1.10
CA GLU A 59 24.42 -18.65 -0.34
C GLU A 59 24.71 -17.58 -1.40
N TRP A 60 23.76 -16.69 -1.63
CA TRP A 60 23.99 -15.44 -2.34
C TRP A 60 24.86 -14.57 -1.43
N GLY A 61 26.15 -14.92 -1.35
CA GLY A 61 27.19 -14.23 -0.59
C GLY A 61 27.67 -12.94 -1.27
N HIS A 62 26.84 -12.36 -2.13
CA HIS A 62 27.05 -11.05 -2.70
C HIS A 62 25.90 -10.17 -2.24
N SER A 63 26.22 -9.07 -1.56
CA SER A 63 25.33 -7.92 -1.49
C SER A 63 24.82 -7.71 -2.92
N LEU A 64 23.52 -7.87 -3.15
CA LEU A 64 22.91 -7.48 -4.42
C LEU A 64 23.35 -6.03 -4.64
N GLY A 65 24.27 -5.83 -5.59
CA GLY A 65 24.64 -4.50 -6.02
C GLY A 65 23.34 -3.82 -6.39
N THR A 66 23.10 -2.65 -5.79
CA THR A 66 22.03 -1.76 -6.23
C THR A 66 22.16 -1.66 -7.75
N TYR A 67 21.05 -1.79 -8.48
CA TYR A 67 20.99 -1.79 -9.95
C TYR A 67 21.53 -0.49 -10.61
N LEU A 68 22.15 0.40 -9.82
CA LEU A 68 22.45 1.78 -10.11
C LEU A 68 23.88 2.21 -9.71
N ASP A 69 24.80 1.28 -9.44
CA ASP A 69 26.23 1.60 -9.22
C ASP A 69 26.96 2.17 -10.47
N GLY A 70 26.20 2.68 -11.45
CA GLY A 70 26.70 3.31 -12.66
C GLY A 70 25.95 4.57 -13.12
N VAL A 71 25.07 5.15 -12.29
CA VAL A 71 24.44 6.46 -12.59
C VAL A 71 24.99 7.53 -11.66
N GLU A 72 26.32 7.67 -11.65
CA GLU A 72 26.93 8.91 -11.19
C GLU A 72 26.89 9.91 -12.34
N GLN A 73 26.28 11.08 -12.07
CA GLN A 73 26.21 12.28 -12.92
C GLN A 73 25.24 12.25 -14.11
N GLU A 74 23.93 12.36 -13.83
CA GLU A 74 23.07 13.18 -14.67
C GLU A 74 22.59 14.41 -13.87
N GLU A 75 22.98 15.60 -14.34
CA GLU A 75 22.58 16.89 -13.79
C GLU A 75 21.05 17.08 -13.87
N ASP A 76 20.43 17.16 -12.69
CA ASP A 76 19.42 18.14 -12.25
C ASP A 76 18.52 18.77 -13.35
N ARG A 77 17.77 17.94 -14.09
CA ARG A 77 16.73 18.42 -15.01
C ARG A 77 15.42 17.63 -14.93
N SER A 78 14.88 17.48 -13.72
CA SER A 78 13.45 17.22 -13.57
C SER A 78 12.70 18.55 -13.63
N PRO A 79 11.78 18.77 -14.59
CA PRO A 79 11.02 20.01 -14.67
C PRO A 79 10.04 20.07 -13.50
N VAL A 80 10.38 20.88 -12.50
CA VAL A 80 9.52 21.25 -11.37
C VAL A 80 8.28 21.94 -11.94
N VAL A 81 7.12 21.27 -11.89
CA VAL A 81 5.83 21.81 -12.38
C VAL A 81 5.28 22.75 -11.33
N ILE A 82 5.78 23.99 -11.32
CA ILE A 82 5.28 25.02 -10.42
C ILE A 82 3.98 25.60 -10.98
N HIS A 83 2.87 25.43 -10.26
CA HIS A 83 1.55 25.94 -10.64
C HIS A 83 1.58 27.41 -11.13
N GLN A 84 0.91 27.66 -12.26
CA GLN A 84 0.88 28.95 -12.97
C GLN A 84 0.29 30.13 -12.17
N HIS A 85 -0.35 29.89 -11.02
CA HIS A 85 -1.05 30.92 -10.23
C HIS A 85 -0.23 31.52 -9.07
N SER A 86 1.01 31.10 -8.84
CA SER A 86 1.89 31.64 -7.78
C SER A 86 2.76 32.80 -8.29
N SER A 87 3.04 33.78 -7.43
CA SER A 87 3.90 34.93 -7.79
C SER A 87 5.35 34.50 -8.04
N PRO A 88 6.13 35.17 -8.91
CA PRO A 88 7.51 34.78 -9.20
C PRO A 88 8.41 34.69 -7.96
N ARG A 89 8.17 35.54 -6.95
CA ARG A 89 8.88 35.52 -5.67
C ARG A 89 8.57 34.26 -4.87
N GLU A 90 7.30 33.92 -4.76
CA GLU A 90 6.83 32.73 -4.06
C GLU A 90 7.36 31.44 -4.71
N ARG A 91 7.41 31.39 -6.05
CA ARG A 91 8.03 30.26 -6.78
C ARG A 91 9.51 30.09 -6.45
N ARG A 92 10.25 31.19 -6.35
CA ARG A 92 11.70 31.16 -6.03
C ARG A 92 11.94 30.68 -4.61
N GLU A 93 11.13 31.13 -3.66
CA GLU A 93 11.19 30.67 -2.26
C GLU A 93 10.88 29.17 -2.16
N ILE A 94 9.81 28.70 -2.82
CA ILE A 94 9.45 27.27 -2.87
C ILE A 94 10.61 26.46 -3.44
N ARG A 95 11.17 26.85 -4.58
CA ARG A 95 12.29 26.12 -5.22
C ARG A 95 13.53 26.04 -4.33
N ASN A 96 13.93 27.16 -3.73
CA ASN A 96 15.09 27.19 -2.85
C ASN A 96 14.90 26.29 -1.62
N ASN A 97 13.69 26.27 -1.07
CA ASN A 97 13.39 25.46 0.11
C ASN A 97 13.25 23.97 -0.22
N ILE A 98 12.71 23.62 -1.39
CA ILE A 98 12.77 22.25 -1.92
C ILE A 98 14.23 21.79 -1.99
N TYR A 99 15.11 22.63 -2.52
CA TYR A 99 16.54 22.31 -2.61
C TYR A 99 17.19 22.12 -1.22
N LYS A 100 16.87 22.98 -0.25
CA LYS A 100 17.32 22.85 1.14
C LYS A 100 16.80 21.55 1.77
N SER A 101 15.52 21.22 1.55
CA SER A 101 14.88 20.01 2.05
C SER A 101 15.49 18.73 1.47
N ARG A 102 15.79 18.68 0.16
CA ARG A 102 16.44 17.54 -0.50
C ARG A 102 17.82 17.21 0.07
N ARG A 103 18.52 18.21 0.61
CA ARG A 103 19.82 18.05 1.27
C ARG A 103 19.73 17.57 2.73
N CYS A 104 18.54 17.54 3.33
CA CYS A 104 18.40 17.10 4.71
C CYS A 104 18.74 15.63 4.89
N ARG A 105 19.50 15.35 5.95
CA ARG A 105 19.91 14.04 6.43
C ARG A 105 19.78 14.02 7.95
N MET A 106 19.90 12.84 8.55
CA MET A 106 19.74 12.70 10.01
C MET A 106 20.76 13.54 10.79
N ASP A 107 22.00 13.60 10.34
CA ASP A 107 23.08 14.39 10.96
C ASP A 107 22.95 15.90 10.76
N THR A 108 22.22 16.35 9.74
CA THR A 108 22.12 17.78 9.38
C THR A 108 20.82 18.43 9.84
N CYS A 109 19.69 17.73 9.71
CA CYS A 109 18.35 18.29 9.89
C CYS A 109 17.56 17.68 11.06
N PHE A 110 18.10 16.65 11.72
CA PHE A 110 17.52 16.07 12.92
C PHE A 110 18.41 16.38 14.13
N ASP A 111 17.80 16.74 15.25
CA ASP A 111 18.49 16.98 16.53
C ASP A 111 18.37 15.74 17.42
N PHE A 112 19.47 14.99 17.51
CA PHE A 112 19.57 13.78 18.33
C PHE A 112 19.59 14.07 19.83
N ALA A 113 19.99 15.27 20.27
CA ALA A 113 20.09 15.60 21.69
C ALA A 113 18.72 15.50 22.39
N ARG A 114 17.64 15.79 21.64
CA ARG A 114 16.26 15.67 22.14
C ARG A 114 15.85 14.24 22.46
N CYS A 115 16.59 13.26 21.96
CA CYS A 115 16.28 11.84 22.07
C CYS A 115 17.14 11.12 23.12
N GLU A 116 18.08 11.81 23.78
CA GLU A 116 18.99 11.25 24.78
C GLU A 116 18.25 10.70 26.01
N ARG A 117 17.14 11.33 26.39
CA ARG A 117 16.28 10.91 27.51
C ARG A 117 15.24 9.86 27.10
N GLY A 118 15.33 9.35 25.87
CA GLY A 118 14.43 8.36 25.29
C GLY A 118 13.69 8.87 24.05
N PHE A 119 13.03 7.96 23.36
CA PHE A 119 12.26 8.27 22.15
C PHE A 119 10.80 8.52 22.50
N LYS A 120 10.41 9.79 22.64
CA LYS A 120 9.01 10.20 22.85
C LYS A 120 8.48 11.00 21.67
N VAL A 121 7.19 10.89 21.41
CA VAL A 121 6.48 11.54 20.30
C VAL A 121 5.40 12.45 20.86
N TYR A 122 5.50 13.74 20.57
CA TYR A 122 4.48 14.72 20.91
C TYR A 122 3.54 14.94 19.72
N LEU A 123 2.24 14.92 20.01
CA LEU A 123 1.20 15.29 19.05
C LEU A 123 0.78 16.72 19.31
N TYR A 124 0.76 17.55 18.27
CA TYR A 124 0.16 18.87 18.38
C TYR A 124 -1.33 18.75 18.74
N PRO A 125 -1.86 19.64 19.60
CA PRO A 125 -3.28 19.66 19.89
C PRO A 125 -4.07 20.05 18.64
N PRO A 126 -5.24 19.43 18.38
CA PRO A 126 -6.06 19.78 17.24
C PRO A 126 -6.50 21.25 17.31
N ALA A 127 -6.38 21.97 16.20
CA ALA A 127 -6.86 23.34 16.12
C ALA A 127 -8.39 23.37 16.08
N ASN A 128 -8.99 24.34 16.76
CA ASN A 128 -10.44 24.49 16.84
C ASN A 128 -11.06 24.59 15.44
N GLY A 129 -11.97 23.67 15.13
CA GLY A 129 -12.74 23.67 13.87
C GLY A 129 -12.06 23.04 12.66
N GLU A 130 -10.84 22.49 12.79
CA GLU A 130 -10.22 21.71 11.71
C GLU A 130 -10.82 20.30 11.65
N LYS A 131 -11.26 19.91 10.45
CA LYS A 131 -11.71 18.54 10.19
C LYS A 131 -10.51 17.68 9.82
N ILE A 132 -10.36 16.57 10.52
CA ILE A 132 -9.33 15.55 10.26
C ILE A 132 -10.00 14.35 9.58
N SER A 133 -9.35 13.76 8.58
CA SER A 133 -9.86 12.53 7.95
C SER A 133 -9.82 11.35 8.93
N GLU A 134 -10.72 10.39 8.75
CA GLU A 134 -10.72 9.17 9.56
C GLU A 134 -9.37 8.45 9.49
N SER A 135 -8.74 8.43 8.31
CA SER A 135 -7.42 7.83 8.10
C SER A 135 -6.33 8.51 8.94
N TYR A 136 -6.29 9.85 8.95
CA TYR A 136 -5.28 10.57 9.75
C TYR A 136 -5.57 10.44 11.24
N GLN A 137 -6.84 10.45 11.65
CA GLN A 137 -7.23 10.20 13.02
C GLN A 137 -6.74 8.82 13.51
N LYS A 138 -6.85 7.78 12.69
CA LYS A 138 -6.31 6.44 13.01
C LYS A 138 -4.79 6.47 13.26
N ILE A 139 -4.03 7.25 12.47
CA ILE A 139 -2.59 7.43 12.67
C ILE A 139 -2.31 8.12 14.00
N LEU A 140 -2.98 9.25 14.28
CA LEU A 140 -2.78 9.99 15.52
C LEU A 140 -3.13 9.15 16.74
N THR A 141 -4.26 8.44 16.72
CA THR A 141 -4.66 7.55 17.81
C THR A 141 -3.72 6.36 17.97
N ALA A 142 -3.16 5.81 16.89
CA ALA A 142 -2.15 4.75 16.99
C ALA A 142 -0.85 5.25 17.67
N ILE A 143 -0.47 6.51 17.46
CA ILE A 143 0.66 7.14 18.15
C ILE A 143 0.31 7.37 19.63
N GLU A 144 -0.85 7.93 19.90
CA GLU A 144 -1.36 8.23 21.25
C GLU A 144 -1.46 6.98 22.15
N ASP A 145 -1.95 5.87 21.59
CA ASP A 145 -2.04 4.57 22.27
C ASP A 145 -0.66 3.91 22.51
N SER A 146 0.42 4.44 21.91
CA SER A 146 1.75 3.84 22.00
C SER A 146 2.50 4.27 23.26
N ARG A 147 3.45 3.44 23.72
CA ARG A 147 4.37 3.79 24.82
C ARG A 147 5.27 5.01 24.54
N PHE A 148 5.34 5.44 23.29
CA PHE A 148 6.19 6.53 22.85
C PHE A 148 5.47 7.88 22.98
N TYR A 149 4.15 7.91 23.11
CA TYR A 149 3.40 9.15 23.25
C TYR A 149 3.83 9.97 24.49
N THR A 150 3.81 11.29 24.36
CA THR A 150 3.93 12.24 25.47
C THR A 150 3.07 13.48 25.24
N THR A 151 2.53 14.03 26.32
CA THR A 151 1.86 15.36 26.35
C THR A 151 2.84 16.50 26.62
N ASP A 152 4.07 16.21 27.04
CA ASP A 152 5.08 17.23 27.32
C ASP A 152 6.04 17.39 26.13
N PRO A 153 6.04 18.55 25.43
CA PRO A 153 6.94 18.79 24.31
C PRO A 153 8.42 18.84 24.72
N GLN A 154 8.75 19.08 26.00
CA GLN A 154 10.15 19.15 26.50
C GLN A 154 10.81 17.77 26.60
N GLU A 155 10.02 16.71 26.68
CA GLU A 155 10.49 15.32 26.69
C GLU A 155 10.44 14.67 25.30
N ALA A 156 9.79 15.33 24.34
CA ALA A 156 9.61 14.78 23.00
C ALA A 156 10.92 14.74 22.23
N CYS A 157 11.21 13.60 21.60
CA CYS A 157 12.24 13.45 20.57
C CYS A 157 11.68 13.86 19.19
N LEU A 158 10.42 13.51 18.91
CA LEU A 158 9.75 13.71 17.63
C LEU A 158 8.42 14.46 17.81
N PHE A 159 8.05 15.27 16.81
CA PHE A 159 6.78 15.98 16.75
C PHE A 159 5.95 15.55 15.54
N VAL A 160 4.64 15.39 15.74
CA VAL A 160 3.67 15.09 14.67
C VAL A 160 2.54 16.11 14.70
N LEU A 161 2.27 16.69 13.54
CA LEU A 161 1.27 17.75 13.37
C LEU A 161 -0.16 17.21 13.59
N SER A 162 -1.06 18.06 14.08
CA SER A 162 -2.50 17.80 14.06
C SER A 162 -3.16 18.10 12.72
N ILE A 163 -2.42 18.69 11.78
CA ILE A 163 -2.90 19.12 10.47
C ILE A 163 -2.86 17.92 9.52
N ASP A 164 -4.01 17.56 8.97
CA ASP A 164 -4.13 16.48 8.01
C ASP A 164 -3.44 16.83 6.68
N THR A 165 -2.37 16.10 6.38
CA THR A 165 -1.55 16.27 5.16
C THR A 165 -1.54 15.01 4.30
N LEU A 166 -2.38 14.02 4.64
CA LEU A 166 -2.42 12.73 3.94
C LEU A 166 -2.79 12.88 2.47
N ASP A 167 -3.71 13.79 2.16
CA ASP A 167 -4.19 14.03 0.82
C ASP A 167 -3.85 15.44 0.33
N ARG A 168 -2.95 15.50 -0.66
CA ARG A 168 -2.51 16.75 -1.29
C ARG A 168 -3.05 16.91 -2.70
N ASP A 169 -4.03 16.10 -3.10
CA ASP A 169 -4.81 16.35 -4.31
C ASP A 169 -5.77 17.52 -4.09
N GLN A 170 -5.63 18.60 -4.85
CA GLN A 170 -6.48 19.80 -4.75
C GLN A 170 -7.96 19.52 -5.05
N LEU A 171 -8.27 18.43 -5.74
CA LEU A 171 -9.64 18.00 -6.05
C LEU A 171 -10.26 17.17 -4.92
N SER A 172 -9.47 16.75 -3.93
CA SER A 172 -9.95 15.93 -2.83
C SER A 172 -10.77 16.75 -1.84
N ALA A 173 -11.86 16.15 -1.36
CA ALA A 173 -12.63 16.69 -0.24
C ALA A 173 -11.83 16.72 1.08
N GLN A 174 -10.70 16.00 1.15
CA GLN A 174 -9.79 15.95 2.30
C GLN A 174 -8.62 16.93 2.15
N TYR A 175 -8.56 17.68 1.06
CA TYR A 175 -7.49 18.65 0.83
C TYR A 175 -7.56 19.79 1.84
N VAL A 176 -6.52 19.89 2.69
CA VAL A 176 -6.39 21.02 3.61
C VAL A 176 -5.75 22.21 2.90
N HIS A 177 -6.45 23.35 2.88
CA HIS A 177 -5.92 24.60 2.34
C HIS A 177 -5.04 25.34 3.36
N ASN A 178 -4.17 26.24 2.88
CA ASN A 178 -3.34 27.13 3.71
C ASN A 178 -2.47 26.41 4.74
N VAL A 179 -2.03 25.18 4.45
CA VAL A 179 -1.17 24.37 5.34
C VAL A 179 0.09 25.13 5.74
N LYS A 180 0.72 25.87 4.81
CA LYS A 180 1.90 26.70 5.09
C LYS A 180 1.66 27.68 6.24
N ALA A 181 0.57 28.46 6.17
CA ALA A 181 0.24 29.45 7.19
C ALA A 181 -0.11 28.78 8.53
N LYS A 182 -0.84 27.65 8.49
CA LYS A 182 -1.18 26.85 9.69
C LYS A 182 0.08 26.36 10.38
N ILE A 183 0.99 25.70 9.66
CA ILE A 183 2.27 25.21 10.19
C ILE A 183 3.13 26.36 10.74
N GLN A 184 3.25 27.47 10.02
CA GLN A 184 4.03 28.63 10.47
C GLN A 184 3.47 29.28 11.74
N SER A 185 2.19 29.09 12.04
CA SER A 185 1.58 29.57 13.29
C SER A 185 1.88 28.67 14.50
N LEU A 186 2.43 27.46 14.27
CA LEU A 186 2.74 26.51 15.34
C LEU A 186 4.01 26.93 16.10
N PRO A 187 3.95 27.18 17.41
CA PRO A 187 5.08 27.70 18.19
C PRO A 187 6.32 26.80 18.17
N LEU A 188 6.12 25.49 18.06
CA LEU A 188 7.18 24.48 18.15
C LEU A 188 7.74 24.04 16.78
N TRP A 189 7.27 24.60 15.66
CA TRP A 189 7.57 24.10 14.31
C TRP A 189 9.07 24.00 14.00
N ASN A 190 9.88 24.95 14.50
CA ASN A 190 11.34 24.92 14.39
C ASN A 190 11.88 24.59 12.98
N GLU A 191 11.33 25.25 11.96
CA GLU A 191 11.62 24.97 10.54
C GLU A 191 11.46 23.50 10.13
N GLY A 192 10.67 22.69 10.84
CA GLY A 192 10.47 21.26 10.61
C GLY A 192 11.48 20.34 11.30
N ARG A 193 12.49 20.85 12.00
CA ARG A 193 13.48 20.00 12.69
C ARG A 193 12.79 19.11 13.72
N ASN A 194 13.09 17.81 13.69
CA ASN A 194 12.42 16.76 14.51
C ASN A 194 10.91 16.63 14.27
N HIS A 195 10.38 17.06 13.13
CA HIS A 195 8.99 16.85 12.76
C HIS A 195 8.85 15.70 11.76
N LEU A 196 7.75 14.96 11.86
CA LEU A 196 7.34 13.96 10.89
C LEU A 196 6.00 14.36 10.26
N ILE A 197 5.99 14.45 8.93
CA ILE A 197 4.79 14.73 8.13
C ILE A 197 4.36 13.45 7.43
N PHE A 198 3.04 13.23 7.32
CA PHE A 198 2.49 12.06 6.64
C PHE A 198 1.85 12.45 5.31
N ASN A 199 2.11 11.67 4.25
CA ASN A 199 1.43 11.81 2.97
C ASN A 199 1.12 10.44 2.36
N LEU A 200 -0.13 10.21 1.98
CA LEU A 200 -0.54 8.97 1.30
C LEU A 200 -0.90 9.19 -0.16
N TYR A 201 -1.49 10.35 -0.47
CA TYR A 201 -2.00 10.68 -1.79
C TYR A 201 -1.28 11.92 -2.32
N SER A 202 -0.59 11.74 -3.44
CA SER A 202 0.25 12.73 -4.11
C SER A 202 -0.40 13.23 -5.41
N GLY A 203 -1.72 13.40 -5.40
CA GLY A 203 -2.51 13.79 -6.56
C GLY A 203 -3.25 12.62 -7.25
N THR A 204 -4.08 12.99 -8.21
CA THR A 204 -4.83 12.07 -9.07
C THR A 204 -4.47 12.32 -10.52
N TRP A 205 -4.52 11.27 -11.34
CA TRP A 205 -4.31 11.39 -12.79
C TRP A 205 -5.15 12.55 -13.39
N PRO A 206 -4.58 13.36 -14.31
CA PRO A 206 -3.21 13.26 -14.86
C PRO A 206 -2.14 13.96 -14.01
N ASP A 207 -2.53 14.64 -12.93
CA ASP A 207 -1.72 15.60 -12.19
C ASP A 207 -1.09 14.99 -10.92
N TYR A 208 -0.42 13.86 -11.05
CA TYR A 208 0.41 13.35 -9.95
C TYR A 208 1.57 14.32 -9.71
N THR A 209 1.79 14.69 -8.45
CA THR A 209 2.86 15.60 -8.05
C THR A 209 3.56 15.09 -6.80
N GLU A 210 4.89 15.04 -6.85
CA GLU A 210 5.68 14.70 -5.67
C GLU A 210 5.66 15.82 -4.61
N GLU A 211 5.25 17.03 -5.02
CA GLU A 211 5.19 18.21 -4.17
C GLU A 211 3.93 18.21 -3.28
N LEU A 212 4.11 18.48 -1.99
CA LEU A 212 2.99 18.61 -1.05
C LEU A 212 2.23 19.94 -1.18
N GLY A 213 2.71 20.87 -2.01
CA GLY A 213 2.13 22.20 -2.17
C GLY A 213 2.41 23.16 -1.00
N PHE A 214 3.35 22.81 -0.11
CA PHE A 214 3.87 23.68 0.94
C PHE A 214 5.30 23.27 1.31
N ASP A 215 6.00 24.16 2.03
CA ASP A 215 7.37 23.92 2.46
C ASP A 215 7.41 23.12 3.78
N ILE A 216 8.05 21.96 3.75
CA ILE A 216 8.25 21.08 4.92
C ILE A 216 9.52 21.42 5.71
N GLY A 217 10.37 22.32 5.19
CA GLY A 217 11.64 22.69 5.80
C GLY A 217 12.54 21.47 6.03
N GLN A 218 12.87 21.25 7.29
CA GLN A 218 13.77 20.21 7.80
C GLN A 218 13.01 18.97 8.29
N ALA A 219 11.70 18.88 8.07
CA ALA A 219 10.90 17.75 8.51
C ALA A 219 11.20 16.48 7.72
N MET A 220 11.10 15.35 8.41
CA MET A 220 11.06 14.02 7.81
C MET A 220 9.69 13.78 7.18
N LEU A 221 9.65 12.95 6.15
CA LEU A 221 8.43 12.64 5.41
C LEU A 221 8.15 11.13 5.48
N ALA A 222 7.02 10.77 6.09
CA ALA A 222 6.43 9.46 5.99
C ALA A 222 5.47 9.43 4.80
N LYS A 223 5.93 8.92 3.65
CA LYS A 223 5.19 9.01 2.38
C LYS A 223 4.99 7.66 1.70
N ALA A 224 3.78 7.46 1.18
CA ALA A 224 3.48 6.37 0.27
C ALA A 224 3.84 6.75 -1.17
N SER A 225 4.32 5.78 -1.95
CA SER A 225 4.68 5.97 -3.36
C SER A 225 5.68 7.10 -3.62
N ILE A 226 6.59 7.36 -2.67
CA ILE A 226 7.66 8.33 -2.86
C ILE A 226 8.62 7.85 -3.95
N ASP A 227 8.93 8.74 -4.88
CA ASP A 227 9.90 8.47 -5.94
C ASP A 227 11.34 8.40 -5.38
N MET A 228 12.18 7.56 -5.99
CA MET A 228 13.57 7.34 -5.55
C MET A 228 14.41 8.62 -5.63
N ASP A 229 14.12 9.52 -6.59
CA ASP A 229 14.83 10.79 -6.73
C ASP A 229 14.50 11.79 -5.61
N ASN A 230 13.39 11.60 -4.90
CA ASN A 230 12.91 12.47 -3.84
C ASN A 230 13.04 11.86 -2.45
N PHE A 231 13.07 10.53 -2.34
CA PHE A 231 13.26 9.83 -1.09
C PHE A 231 14.65 10.14 -0.50
N ARG A 232 14.71 10.62 0.74
CA ARG A 232 15.98 10.84 1.46
C ARG A 232 16.31 9.60 2.29
N PRO A 233 17.27 8.76 1.87
CA PRO A 233 17.57 7.52 2.58
C PRO A 233 17.99 7.78 4.02
N HIS A 234 17.53 6.91 4.93
CA HIS A 234 17.76 7.01 6.37
C HIS A 234 17.16 8.24 7.07
N PHE A 235 16.44 9.11 6.35
CA PHE A 235 15.79 10.31 6.89
C PHE A 235 14.28 10.26 6.71
N ASP A 236 13.82 9.90 5.51
CA ASP A 236 12.39 9.70 5.22
C ASP A 236 11.95 8.27 5.52
N VAL A 237 10.64 8.10 5.68
CA VAL A 237 10.01 6.80 5.98
C VAL A 237 9.09 6.41 4.82
N SER A 238 9.44 5.34 4.11
CA SER A 238 8.53 4.75 3.13
C SER A 238 7.43 3.99 3.87
N ILE A 239 6.17 4.37 3.65
CA ILE A 239 5.01 3.73 4.24
C ILE A 239 4.10 3.14 3.16
N PRO A 240 3.41 2.03 3.42
CA PRO A 240 2.46 1.49 2.46
C PRO A 240 1.26 2.43 2.27
N LEU A 241 0.71 2.47 1.07
CA LEU A 241 -0.58 3.08 0.82
C LEU A 241 -1.69 2.19 1.41
N PHE A 242 -2.41 2.69 2.41
CA PHE A 242 -3.55 2.00 2.99
C PHE A 242 -4.86 2.75 2.73
N SER A 243 -5.94 2.00 2.51
CA SER A 243 -7.28 2.54 2.31
C SER A 243 -7.83 3.12 3.61
N LYS A 244 -8.80 4.03 3.51
CA LYS A 244 -9.55 4.55 4.66
C LYS A 244 -10.19 3.45 5.52
N ASP A 245 -10.61 2.35 4.88
CA ASP A 245 -11.26 1.21 5.54
C ASP A 245 -10.24 0.27 6.21
N HIS A 246 -8.94 0.59 6.16
CA HIS A 246 -7.93 -0.19 6.86
C HIS A 246 -8.19 -0.16 8.36
N ALA A 247 -8.14 -1.34 8.99
CA ALA A 247 -8.35 -1.48 10.41
C ALA A 247 -7.18 -0.84 11.18
N GLN A 248 -7.48 -0.08 12.22
CA GLN A 248 -6.46 0.62 13.02
C GLN A 248 -5.60 -0.35 13.85
N LYS A 249 -6.23 -1.41 14.35
CA LYS A 249 -5.56 -2.52 15.04
C LYS A 249 -5.79 -3.78 14.21
N GLY A 250 -4.89 -4.75 14.35
CA GLY A 250 -4.89 -5.98 13.54
C GLY A 250 -6.29 -6.60 13.42
N GLY A 251 -6.57 -7.16 12.23
CA GLY A 251 -7.77 -7.95 12.01
C GLY A 251 -7.66 -9.33 12.67
N ASP A 252 -8.40 -10.29 12.14
CA ASP A 252 -8.26 -11.69 12.54
C ASP A 252 -6.79 -12.13 12.51
N LYS A 253 -6.40 -13.02 13.43
CA LYS A 253 -5.07 -13.62 13.43
C LYS A 253 -4.77 -14.11 12.01
N GLY A 254 -3.70 -13.58 11.41
CA GLY A 254 -3.22 -14.09 10.13
C GLY A 254 -2.98 -15.60 10.22
N TYR A 255 -3.01 -16.28 9.08
CA TYR A 255 -2.87 -17.75 9.00
C TYR A 255 -1.50 -18.29 9.46
N LEU A 256 -0.56 -17.42 9.83
CA LEU A 256 0.74 -17.80 10.38
C LEU A 256 0.56 -18.23 11.84
N THR A 257 0.28 -19.52 12.04
CA THR A 257 0.17 -20.16 13.36
C THR A 257 1.53 -20.57 13.94
N LEU A 258 2.59 -20.58 13.12
CA LEU A 258 3.94 -21.00 13.48
C LEU A 258 4.97 -19.93 13.09
N ASN A 259 5.94 -19.69 13.97
CA ASN A 259 7.11 -18.85 13.72
C ASN A 259 8.12 -19.58 12.82
N ASN A 260 7.74 -19.91 11.59
CA ASN A 260 8.72 -20.32 10.59
C ASN A 260 9.36 -19.06 10.00
N VAL A 261 10.69 -18.95 10.09
CA VAL A 261 11.46 -17.87 9.47
C VAL A 261 12.42 -18.50 8.46
N PRO A 262 12.28 -18.19 7.15
CA PRO A 262 11.17 -17.47 6.54
C PRO A 262 9.87 -18.31 6.55
N PRO A 263 8.69 -17.67 6.64
CA PRO A 263 7.43 -18.39 6.62
C PRO A 263 7.28 -19.11 5.27
N SER A 264 6.77 -20.35 5.27
CA SER A 264 6.42 -21.05 4.04
C SER A 264 5.25 -20.32 3.38
N ARG A 265 5.52 -19.59 2.30
CA ARG A 265 4.51 -18.86 1.53
C ARG A 265 4.19 -19.66 0.28
N LYS A 266 2.90 -19.88 0.01
CA LYS A 266 2.45 -20.43 -1.28
C LYS A 266 2.78 -19.45 -2.42
N TYR A 267 2.55 -18.17 -2.19
CA TYR A 267 2.74 -17.13 -3.18
C TYR A 267 4.09 -16.42 -2.99
N LEU A 268 4.89 -16.41 -4.05
CA LEU A 268 6.11 -15.61 -4.18
C LEU A 268 5.76 -14.13 -4.38
N LEU A 269 4.79 -13.84 -5.26
CA LEU A 269 4.38 -12.49 -5.61
C LEU A 269 2.86 -12.43 -5.81
N VAL A 270 2.22 -11.44 -5.20
CA VAL A 270 0.79 -11.14 -5.42
C VAL A 270 0.63 -9.66 -5.71
N PHE A 271 -0.08 -9.34 -6.78
CA PHE A 271 -0.51 -7.99 -7.12
C PHE A 271 -2.00 -8.00 -7.42
N LYS A 272 -2.73 -7.04 -6.83
CA LYS A 272 -4.11 -6.74 -7.20
C LYS A 272 -4.22 -5.25 -7.45
N GLY A 273 -4.45 -4.83 -8.69
CA GLY A 273 -4.48 -3.40 -9.02
C GLY A 273 -5.10 -3.03 -10.36
N LYS A 274 -5.00 -1.74 -10.71
CA LYS A 274 -5.52 -1.20 -11.97
C LYS A 274 -4.52 -1.34 -13.11
N ARG A 275 -5.02 -1.72 -14.29
CA ARG A 275 -4.30 -1.74 -15.56
C ARG A 275 -4.85 -0.62 -16.44
N TYR A 276 -4.00 0.36 -16.73
CA TYR A 276 -4.37 1.50 -17.56
C TYR A 276 -4.30 1.06 -19.03
N LEU A 277 -5.40 1.21 -19.76
CA LEU A 277 -5.49 0.85 -21.17
C LEU A 277 -4.79 1.87 -22.07
N THR A 278 -4.65 3.11 -21.59
CA THR A 278 -4.04 4.24 -22.28
C THR A 278 -3.25 5.10 -21.30
N GLY A 279 -2.40 5.99 -21.82
CA GLY A 279 -1.62 6.94 -21.03
C GLY A 279 -0.26 6.40 -20.56
N ILE A 280 0.50 7.26 -19.88
CA ILE A 280 1.86 6.96 -19.40
C ILE A 280 1.81 5.80 -18.37
N GLY A 281 2.69 4.82 -18.53
CA GLY A 281 2.76 3.63 -17.67
C GLY A 281 1.77 2.51 -18.01
N SER A 282 0.92 2.69 -19.03
CA SER A 282 0.02 1.64 -19.55
C SER A 282 0.81 0.43 -20.07
N GLU A 283 1.91 0.65 -20.79
CA GLU A 283 2.77 -0.42 -21.32
C GLU A 283 3.39 -1.27 -20.21
N THR A 284 4.01 -0.63 -19.20
CA THR A 284 4.61 -1.33 -18.05
C THR A 284 3.57 -2.17 -17.31
N ARG A 285 2.39 -1.62 -17.05
CA ARG A 285 1.31 -2.35 -16.36
C ARG A 285 0.69 -3.45 -17.23
N ASN A 286 0.67 -3.27 -18.55
CA ASN A 286 0.26 -4.30 -19.49
C ASN A 286 1.25 -5.47 -19.52
N ALA A 287 2.54 -5.18 -19.35
CA ALA A 287 3.61 -6.17 -19.34
C ALA A 287 3.59 -7.05 -18.08
N LEU A 288 3.11 -6.53 -16.94
CA LEU A 288 3.02 -7.30 -15.69
C LEU A 288 2.31 -8.64 -15.90
N TYR A 289 1.23 -8.71 -16.68
CA TYR A 289 0.54 -9.98 -16.92
C TYR A 289 1.45 -11.13 -17.42
N HIS A 290 2.57 -10.84 -18.11
CA HIS A 290 3.47 -11.88 -18.62
C HIS A 290 4.23 -12.64 -17.53
N ILE A 291 4.36 -12.09 -16.32
CA ILE A 291 4.96 -12.83 -15.19
C ILE A 291 3.93 -13.61 -14.38
N HIS A 292 2.63 -13.49 -14.70
CA HIS A 292 1.59 -14.27 -14.03
C HIS A 292 1.65 -15.74 -14.46
N ASN A 293 1.84 -16.65 -13.50
CA ASN A 293 1.91 -18.09 -13.77
C ASN A 293 0.74 -18.89 -13.21
N GLY A 294 -0.19 -18.25 -12.49
CA GLY A 294 -1.37 -18.91 -11.92
C GLY A 294 -1.08 -19.83 -10.72
N ASP A 295 0.17 -19.88 -10.23
CA ASP A 295 0.59 -20.76 -9.13
C ASP A 295 1.10 -19.95 -7.93
N ASP A 296 2.32 -19.44 -8.00
CA ASP A 296 2.98 -18.66 -6.95
C ASP A 296 3.21 -17.18 -7.32
N ILE A 297 3.01 -16.80 -8.58
CA ILE A 297 3.00 -15.41 -9.05
C ILE A 297 1.59 -15.05 -9.58
N ILE A 298 0.82 -14.36 -8.74
CA ILE A 298 -0.59 -14.02 -9.00
C ILE A 298 -0.72 -12.52 -9.28
N LEU A 299 -1.15 -12.14 -10.50
CA LEU A 299 -1.35 -10.74 -10.89
C LEU A 299 -2.78 -10.53 -11.37
N LEU A 300 -3.61 -10.01 -10.47
CA LEU A 300 -5.01 -9.72 -10.76
C LEU A 300 -5.12 -8.24 -11.14
N THR A 301 -5.60 -7.95 -12.34
CA THR A 301 -5.73 -6.57 -12.80
C THR A 301 -7.14 -6.23 -13.24
N THR A 302 -7.56 -4.98 -13.04
CA THR A 302 -8.81 -4.46 -13.62
C THR A 302 -8.51 -3.32 -14.58
N CYS A 303 -9.17 -3.36 -15.73
CA CYS A 303 -9.16 -2.27 -16.71
C CYS A 303 -10.28 -1.24 -16.45
N LYS A 304 -11.16 -1.47 -15.46
CA LYS A 304 -12.25 -0.55 -15.10
C LYS A 304 -11.70 0.67 -14.37
N HIS A 305 -11.26 1.67 -15.12
CA HIS A 305 -10.74 2.90 -14.53
C HIS A 305 -10.87 4.11 -15.45
N GLY A 306 -11.37 5.22 -14.90
CA GLY A 306 -11.66 6.44 -15.67
C GLY A 306 -13.04 6.36 -16.33
N LYS A 307 -13.42 7.42 -17.06
CA LYS A 307 -14.74 7.49 -17.74
C LYS A 307 -14.75 6.77 -19.09
N ASP A 308 -13.58 6.63 -19.71
CA ASP A 308 -13.45 6.16 -21.10
C ASP A 308 -12.84 4.76 -21.24
N TRP A 309 -12.73 3.99 -20.14
CA TRP A 309 -12.12 2.65 -20.21
C TRP A 309 -12.85 1.71 -21.17
N GLU A 310 -14.18 1.84 -21.28
CA GLU A 310 -15.00 1.06 -22.22
C GLU A 310 -14.62 1.32 -23.68
N LYS A 311 -14.25 2.57 -24.01
CA LYS A 311 -13.84 2.96 -25.36
C LYS A 311 -12.48 2.40 -25.75
N HIS A 312 -11.61 2.16 -24.76
CA HIS A 312 -10.27 1.65 -24.96
C HIS A 312 -10.12 0.16 -24.64
N LYS A 313 -11.25 -0.52 -24.37
CA LYS A 313 -11.31 -1.92 -23.99
C LYS A 313 -10.60 -2.81 -25.02
N ASP A 314 -9.55 -3.48 -24.58
CA ASP A 314 -8.85 -4.49 -25.37
C ASP A 314 -9.46 -5.89 -25.17
N GLY A 315 -8.97 -6.87 -25.93
CA GLY A 315 -9.46 -8.26 -25.85
C GLY A 315 -9.17 -8.98 -24.53
N ARG A 316 -8.29 -8.45 -23.66
CA ARG A 316 -7.94 -9.07 -22.37
C ARG A 316 -8.82 -8.56 -21.22
N CYS A 317 -9.34 -7.34 -21.36
CA CYS A 317 -10.04 -6.60 -20.30
C CYS A 317 -11.23 -7.36 -19.66
N ASP A 318 -12.00 -8.16 -20.41
CA ASP A 318 -13.09 -8.96 -19.83
C ASP A 318 -12.57 -10.04 -18.88
N ARG A 319 -11.55 -10.80 -19.31
CA ARG A 319 -10.93 -11.84 -18.49
C ARG A 319 -10.23 -11.25 -17.26
N ASP A 320 -9.48 -10.16 -17.45
CA ASP A 320 -8.82 -9.42 -16.37
C ASP A 320 -9.85 -9.04 -15.28
N ASN A 321 -11.00 -8.47 -15.68
CA ASN A 321 -12.04 -8.07 -14.75
C ASN A 321 -12.73 -9.25 -14.05
N GLU A 322 -12.95 -10.36 -14.75
CA GLU A 322 -13.53 -11.57 -14.15
C GLU A 322 -12.60 -12.13 -13.07
N GLU A 323 -11.30 -12.24 -13.37
CA GLU A 323 -10.29 -12.70 -12.42
C GLU A 323 -10.10 -11.74 -11.24
N TYR A 324 -10.18 -10.42 -11.48
CA TYR A 324 -10.05 -9.40 -10.44
C TYR A 324 -11.22 -9.40 -9.43
N SER A 325 -12.42 -9.75 -9.89
CA SER A 325 -13.63 -9.77 -9.07
C SER A 325 -13.77 -11.03 -8.22
N LYS A 326 -12.98 -12.08 -8.49
CA LYS A 326 -12.85 -13.25 -7.62
C LYS A 326 -12.10 -12.88 -6.33
#